data_AF-A0A377XCQ7-F1
#
_entry.id   AF-A0A377XCQ7-F1
#
_cell.length_a   1.000
_cell.length_b   1.000
_cell.length_c   1.000
_cell.angle_alpha   90.00
_cell.angle_beta   90.00
_cell.angle_gamma   90.00
#
_symmetry.space_group_name_H-M   'P 1'
#
loop_
_entity.id
_entity.type
_entity.pdbx_description
1 polymer ?
#
loop_
_entity_poly.entity_id
_entity_poly.type
_entity_poly.pdbx_seq_one_letter_code
_entity_poly.pdbx_strand_id
1 'polypeptide(L)'
;MSQPAASTVGAKHEIYNVIYGLAASGVAVVFASSDLPEVLGVADRIVVMREGQIAGELLHEEANEQQALSLAMPTVSQAVA
;
A
#
# COMPACT_ATOMS: atom_id res chain seq x y z
N MET A 1 1.97 -34.43 18.46
CA MET A 1 1.33 -33.21 18.98
C MET A 1 1.68 -32.08 18.02
N SER A 2 0.88 -31.93 16.96
CA SER A 2 1.07 -30.92 15.91
C SER A 2 0.52 -29.58 16.41
N GLN A 3 1.39 -28.58 16.50
CA GLN A 3 1.07 -27.21 16.90
C GLN A 3 0.09 -26.59 15.88
N PRO A 4 -1.00 -25.90 16.29
CA PRO A 4 -1.86 -25.22 15.34
C PRO A 4 -1.19 -23.93 14.84
N ALA A 5 -1.07 -23.81 13.52
CA ALA A 5 -0.58 -22.61 12.84
C ALA A 5 -1.63 -21.48 12.93
N ALA A 6 -1.58 -20.71 14.01
CA ALA A 6 -2.32 -19.45 14.16
C ALA A 6 -1.45 -18.21 13.81
N SER A 7 -0.27 -18.42 13.20
CA SER A 7 0.85 -17.45 13.27
C SER A 7 0.92 -16.35 12.19
N THR A 8 0.03 -16.30 11.20
CA THR A 8 0.24 -15.37 10.05
C THR A 8 -0.58 -14.08 10.10
N VAL A 9 -1.72 -14.06 10.81
CA VAL A 9 -2.62 -12.87 10.83
C VAL A 9 -2.41 -12.00 12.09
N GLY A 10 -2.04 -12.61 13.23
CA GLY A 10 -1.79 -11.87 14.48
C GLY A 10 -0.51 -11.03 14.44
N ALA A 11 0.55 -11.54 13.82
CA ALA A 11 1.85 -10.86 13.78
C ALA A 11 1.85 -9.59 12.91
N LYS A 12 1.06 -9.55 11.82
CA LYS A 12 0.95 -8.37 10.95
C LYS A 12 0.33 -7.17 11.66
N HIS A 13 -0.71 -7.41 12.47
CA HIS A 13 -1.39 -6.35 13.23
C HIS A 13 -0.46 -5.65 14.22
N GLU A 14 0.46 -6.40 14.83
CA GLU A 14 1.44 -5.84 15.77
C GLU A 14 2.42 -4.90 15.07
N ILE A 15 2.87 -5.25 13.86
CA ILE A 15 3.73 -4.39 13.03
C ILE A 15 3.00 -3.10 12.66
N TYR A 16 1.72 -3.16 12.29
CA TYR A 16 0.94 -1.95 11.98
C TYR A 16 0.82 -1.03 13.18
N ASN A 17 0.53 -1.57 14.37
CA ASN A 17 0.45 -0.76 15.58
C ASN A 17 1.78 -0.05 15.90
N VAL A 18 2.92 -0.70 15.63
CA VAL A 18 4.24 -0.06 15.76
C VAL A 18 4.41 1.06 14.74
N ILE A 19 4.06 0.81 13.47
CA ILE A 19 4.13 1.83 12.40
C ILE A 19 3.27 3.05 12.73
N TYR A 20 2.01 2.85 13.15
CA TYR A 20 1.14 3.94 13.57
C TYR A 20 1.67 4.67 14.80
N GLY A 21 2.22 3.95 15.78
CA GLY A 21 2.83 4.57 16.96
C GLY A 21 4.01 5.47 16.61
N LEU A 22 4.86 5.04 15.68
CA LEU A 22 5.97 5.85 15.17
C LEU A 22 5.47 7.07 14.39
N ALA A 23 4.50 6.88 13.48
CA ALA A 23 3.91 7.98 12.73
C ALA A 23 3.26 9.03 13.64
N ALA A 24 2.50 8.59 14.65
CA ALA A 24 1.87 9.45 15.64
C ALA A 24 2.89 10.23 16.50
N SER A 25 4.11 9.72 16.65
CA SER A 25 5.21 10.43 17.33
C SER A 25 5.92 11.47 16.45
N GLY A 26 5.45 11.67 15.22
CA GLY A 26 6.02 12.63 14.25
C GLY A 26 7.16 12.06 13.41
N VAL A 27 7.36 10.74 13.42
CA VAL A 27 8.38 10.08 12.60
C VAL A 27 7.79 9.74 11.23
N ALA A 28 8.47 10.14 10.16
CA ALA A 28 8.09 9.74 8.81
C ALA A 28 8.44 8.27 8.57
N VAL A 29 7.43 7.46 8.21
CA VAL A 29 7.59 6.03 7.90
C VAL A 29 7.33 5.81 6.41
N VAL A 30 8.25 5.13 5.73
CA VAL A 30 8.07 4.69 4.34
C VAL A 30 7.84 3.19 4.36
N PHE A 31 6.67 2.78 3.89
CA PHE A 31 6.26 1.38 3.80
C PHE A 31 6.07 0.99 2.34
N ALA A 32 6.63 -0.16 1.95
CA ALA A 32 6.46 -0.72 0.61
C ALA A 32 5.87 -2.13 0.76
N SER A 33 4.67 -2.32 0.21
CA SER A 33 4.01 -3.63 0.12
C SER A 33 3.45 -3.83 -1.27
N SER A 34 3.43 -5.08 -1.72
CA SER A 34 2.72 -5.50 -2.94
C SER A 34 1.27 -5.89 -2.66
N ASP A 35 0.86 -5.91 -1.38
CA ASP A 35 -0.50 -6.20 -0.93
C ASP A 35 -1.29 -4.90 -0.85
N LEU A 36 -2.19 -4.71 -1.80
CA LEU A 36 -2.92 -3.46 -1.96
C LEU A 36 -3.85 -3.14 -0.77
N PRO A 37 -4.65 -4.10 -0.24
CA PRO A 37 -5.37 -3.92 1.02
C PRO A 37 -4.53 -3.37 2.18
N GLU A 38 -3.28 -3.82 2.33
CA GLU A 38 -2.40 -3.36 3.40
C GLU A 38 -1.98 -1.90 3.21
N VAL A 39 -1.60 -1.53 1.98
CA VAL A 39 -1.19 -0.16 1.65
C VAL A 39 -2.36 0.80 1.81
N LEU A 40 -3.55 0.41 1.33
CA LEU A 40 -4.78 1.20 1.47
C LEU A 40 -5.20 1.38 2.93
N GLY A 41 -4.99 0.37 3.78
CA GLY A 41 -5.36 0.43 5.19
C GLY A 41 -4.45 1.31 6.04
N VAL A 42 -3.18 1.45 5.67
CA VAL A 42 -2.14 2.02 6.56
C VAL A 42 -1.56 3.35 6.08
N ALA A 43 -1.52 3.60 4.76
CA ALA A 43 -0.82 4.75 4.23
C ALA A 43 -1.66 6.03 4.25
N ASP A 44 -1.07 7.12 4.76
CA ASP A 44 -1.64 8.48 4.62
C ASP A 44 -1.55 8.99 3.17
N ARG A 45 -0.49 8.58 2.45
CA ARG A 45 -0.26 8.89 1.05
C ARG A 45 0.38 7.70 0.35
N ILE A 46 -0.10 7.39 -0.85
CA ILE A 46 0.33 6.28 -1.67
C ILE A 46 0.93 6.83 -2.95
N VAL A 47 2.18 6.47 -3.23
CA VAL A 47 2.85 6.80 -4.50
C VAL A 47 2.91 5.54 -5.34
N VAL A 48 2.25 5.56 -6.49
CA VAL A 48 2.24 4.42 -7.41
C VAL A 48 3.37 4.59 -8.42
N MET A 49 4.24 3.61 -8.51
CA MET A 49 5.33 3.57 -9.48
C MET A 49 5.04 2.54 -10.58
N ARG A 50 5.35 2.89 -11.83
CA ARG A 50 5.26 2.02 -13.00
C ARG A 50 6.48 2.26 -13.89
N GLU A 51 7.18 1.20 -14.28
CA GLU A 51 8.35 1.26 -15.18
C GLU A 51 9.43 2.27 -14.72
N GLY A 52 9.67 2.36 -13.41
CA GLY A 52 10.65 3.28 -12.82
C GLY A 52 10.24 4.76 -12.81
N GLN A 53 8.99 5.07 -13.19
CA GLN A 53 8.41 6.41 -13.10
C GLN A 53 7.26 6.44 -12.10
N ILE A 54 6.99 7.61 -11.51
CA ILE A 54 5.79 7.82 -10.70
C ILE A 54 4.60 7.92 -11.65
N ALA A 55 3.67 6.97 -11.54
CA ALA A 55 2.42 6.96 -12.31
C ALA A 55 1.36 7.88 -11.69
N GLY A 56 1.42 8.09 -10.37
CA GLY A 56 0.58 9.03 -9.67
C GLY A 56 0.69 8.91 -8.14
N GLU A 57 -0.01 9.80 -7.45
CA GLU A 57 -0.12 9.83 -6.00
C GLU A 57 -1.61 9.80 -5.61
N LEU A 58 -1.92 9.12 -4.51
CA LEU A 58 -3.26 9.07 -3.92
C LEU A 58 -3.15 9.44 -2.44
N LEU A 59 -4.05 10.31 -1.97
CA LEU A 59 -4.25 10.53 -0.54
C LEU A 59 -5.13 9.42 0.03
N HIS A 60 -4.97 9.11 1.31
CA HIS A 60 -5.74 8.05 1.98
C HIS A 60 -7.26 8.16 1.75
N GLU A 61 -7.80 9.37 1.80
CA GLU A 61 -9.23 9.65 1.61
C GLU A 61 -9.74 9.39 0.19
N GLU A 62 -8.87 9.48 -0.82
CA GLU A 62 -9.17 9.24 -2.23
C GLU A 62 -8.71 7.85 -2.69
N ALA A 63 -7.96 7.15 -1.85
CA ALA A 63 -7.33 5.89 -2.22
C ALA A 63 -8.35 4.75 -2.17
N ASN A 64 -8.53 4.09 -3.31
CA ASN A 64 -9.20 2.79 -3.38
C ASN A 64 -8.47 1.88 -4.37
N GLU A 65 -8.85 0.60 -4.32
CA GLU A 65 -8.25 -0.43 -5.15
C GLU A 65 -8.31 -0.09 -6.63
N GLN A 66 -9.44 0.41 -7.12
CA GLN A 66 -9.61 0.76 -8.53
C GLN A 66 -8.66 1.87 -8.98
N GLN A 67 -8.53 2.95 -8.20
CA GLN A 67 -7.63 4.07 -8.53
C GLN A 67 -6.17 3.65 -8.49
N ALA A 68 -5.77 2.88 -7.46
CA ALA A 68 -4.41 2.39 -7.35
C ALA A 68 -4.05 1.43 -8.49
N LEU A 69 -4.94 0.49 -8.84
CA LEU A 69 -4.74 -0.39 -10.01
C LEU A 69 -4.68 0.41 -11.31
N SER A 70 -5.56 1.40 -11.48
CA SER A 70 -5.58 2.21 -12.70
C SER A 70 -4.26 2.96 -12.92
N LEU A 71 -3.58 3.37 -11.85
CA LEU A 71 -2.25 4.00 -11.94
C LEU A 71 -1.15 2.97 -12.22
N ALA A 72 -1.26 1.78 -11.63
CA ALA A 72 -0.27 0.71 -11.78
C ALA A 72 -0.33 0.05 -13.17
N MET A 73 -1.52 0.00 -13.80
CA MET A 73 -1.70 -0.58 -15.11
C MET A 73 -1.12 0.32 -16.21
N PRO A 74 -0.54 -0.25 -17.28
CA PRO A 74 -0.19 0.52 -18.47
C PRO A 74 -1.45 1.16 -19.03
N THR A 75 -1.43 2.47 -19.21
CA THR A 75 -2.46 3.12 -20.02
C THR A 75 -2.29 2.56 -21.42
N VAL A 76 -3.31 1.86 -21.94
CA VAL A 76 -3.31 1.47 -23.34
C VAL A 76 -3.33 2.77 -24.11
N SER A 77 -2.17 3.20 -24.57
CA SER A 77 -2.07 4.30 -25.53
C SER A 77 -2.85 3.83 -26.74
N GLN A 78 -4.02 4.44 -26.99
CA GLN A 78 -4.57 4.44 -28.32
C GLN A 78 -3.57 5.21 -29.18
N ALA A 79 -2.59 4.49 -29.70
CA ALA A 79 -1.80 4.96 -30.82
C ALA A 79 -2.78 5.21 -31.96
N VAL A 80 -2.92 6.49 -32.27
CA VAL A 80 -3.74 7.03 -33.35
C VAL A 80 -3.21 6.51 -34.69
N ALA A 81 -4.16 6.07 -35.51
CA ALA A 81 -4.21 5.90 -36.98
C ALA A 81 -2.92 5.97 -37.80
#